data_AF-A0A9D2M698-F1
#
_entry.id   AF-A0A9D2M698-F1
#
_cell.length_a   1.000
_cell.length_b   1.000
_cell.length_c   1.000
_cell.angle_alpha   90.00
_cell.angle_beta   90.00
_cell.angle_gamma   90.00
#
_symmetry.space_group_name_H-M   'P 1'
#
loop_
_entity.id
_entity.type
_entity.pdbx_description
1 polymer ?
#
loop_
_entity_poly.entity_id
_entity_poly.type
_entity_poly.pdbx_seq_one_letter_code
_entity_poly.pdbx_strand_id
1 'polypeptide(L)'
;MDQNFTLMAQSRANYYTAGSPVQFVRVELLKGDVTGEVAVCLTFKNVGTEPLTGLVIHFKCKDAAGQVLCEDDFYYENLNAQPGDLFGADDAVFVSDTPVSSVETEQDRAFLNGRGVDLRGYKRVRLPQPRVLPASIAKTLQARTGNPQLTCVPQDTEYGWFCACGAFHPNEEAAAVCSECGGDRAFVKASLTTILEEARRAAEEQQREINAVTGAAQQPAAQPNPAAATAAAAQAAIAQAETEPEEPTAQFNPEEATNAEMARVRRYAPNGSLFEDEEDEDDSTRMFDSEDGEEDAAPRRGRYVDDEEETEDDVMAERIIRWAPPITAIVCALIVAVSLIYYFVIA
;
A
#
# COMPACT_ATOMS: atom_id res chain seq x y z
N MET A 1 -27.45 -17.79 -16.40
CA MET A 1 -27.00 -18.21 -15.06
C MET A 1 -26.24 -17.04 -14.52
N ASP A 2 -26.61 -16.52 -13.35
CA ASP A 2 -25.87 -15.42 -12.73
C ASP A 2 -24.49 -15.94 -12.36
N GLN A 3 -23.46 -15.36 -12.96
CA GLN A 3 -22.06 -15.71 -12.68
C GLN A 3 -21.71 -15.05 -11.35
N ASN A 4 -21.45 -15.88 -10.33
CA ASN A 4 -20.95 -15.38 -9.06
C ASN A 4 -19.47 -15.05 -9.20
N PHE A 5 -19.05 -13.97 -8.53
CA PHE A 5 -17.68 -13.50 -8.52
C PHE A 5 -17.15 -13.46 -7.09
N THR A 6 -15.94 -13.98 -6.89
CA THR A 6 -15.23 -13.97 -5.61
C THR A 6 -14.07 -12.97 -5.63
N LEU A 7 -13.98 -12.11 -4.61
CA LEU A 7 -12.86 -11.16 -4.47
C LEU A 7 -11.53 -11.89 -4.27
N MET A 8 -10.59 -11.71 -5.22
CA MET A 8 -9.23 -12.26 -5.12
C MET A 8 -8.28 -11.30 -4.42
N ALA A 9 -8.31 -10.03 -4.83
CA ALA A 9 -7.43 -9.00 -4.33
C ALA A 9 -8.11 -7.64 -4.43
N GLN A 10 -7.75 -6.74 -3.52
CA GLN A 10 -8.20 -5.36 -3.53
C GLN A 10 -7.01 -4.47 -3.16
N SER A 11 -6.87 -3.35 -3.87
CA SER A 11 -5.90 -2.32 -3.51
C SER A 11 -6.56 -0.95 -3.57
N ARG A 12 -6.37 -0.16 -2.52
CA ARG A 12 -6.81 1.24 -2.48
C ARG A 12 -5.83 2.13 -3.24
N ALA A 13 -6.33 3.25 -3.77
CA ALA A 13 -5.50 4.27 -4.36
C ALA A 13 -4.50 4.82 -3.34
N ASN A 14 -3.25 5.02 -3.78
CA ASN A 14 -2.17 5.61 -2.97
C ASN A 14 -1.93 7.09 -3.30
N TYR A 15 -2.82 7.71 -4.06
CA TYR A 15 -2.79 9.13 -4.41
C TYR A 15 -4.20 9.70 -4.43
N TYR A 16 -4.28 11.02 -4.30
CA TYR A 16 -5.48 11.79 -4.59
C TYR A 16 -5.16 12.83 -5.68
N THR A 17 -6.17 13.20 -6.45
CA THR A 17 -6.06 14.20 -7.53
C THR A 17 -6.62 15.54 -7.04
N ALA A 18 -5.74 16.46 -6.65
CA ALA A 18 -6.14 17.70 -5.98
C ALA A 18 -7.01 18.58 -6.87
N GLY A 19 -8.18 19.00 -6.37
CA GLY A 19 -9.16 19.79 -7.13
C GLY A 19 -9.93 19.04 -8.22
N SER A 20 -9.64 17.75 -8.46
CA SER A 20 -10.41 16.94 -9.41
C SER A 20 -11.81 16.68 -8.86
N PRO A 21 -12.87 16.75 -9.71
CA PRO A 21 -14.23 16.37 -9.31
C PRO A 21 -14.40 14.85 -9.13
N VAL A 22 -13.44 14.05 -9.58
CA VAL A 22 -13.47 12.59 -9.48
C VAL A 22 -12.23 12.09 -8.76
N GLN A 23 -12.42 11.17 -7.81
CA GLN A 23 -11.35 10.51 -7.07
C GLN A 23 -11.34 9.01 -7.38
N PHE A 24 -10.18 8.46 -7.71
CA PHE A 24 -10.00 7.01 -7.82
C PHE A 24 -9.88 6.41 -6.41
N VAL A 25 -10.68 5.40 -6.09
CA VAL A 25 -10.79 4.88 -4.72
C VAL A 25 -10.01 3.58 -4.57
N ARG A 26 -10.27 2.61 -5.45
CA ARG A 26 -9.67 1.27 -5.36
C ARG A 26 -9.85 0.48 -6.65
N VAL A 27 -9.02 -0.55 -6.79
CA VAL A 27 -9.16 -1.64 -7.76
C VAL A 27 -9.53 -2.93 -7.03
N GLU A 28 -10.43 -3.69 -7.64
CA GLU A 28 -10.87 -5.01 -7.19
C GLU A 28 -10.64 -6.02 -8.31
N LEU A 29 -9.93 -7.10 -8.00
CA LEU A 29 -9.77 -8.25 -8.88
C LEU A 29 -10.73 -9.33 -8.41
N LEU A 30 -11.67 -9.68 -9.28
CA LEU A 30 -12.73 -10.65 -9.02
C LEU A 30 -12.49 -11.89 -9.86
N LYS A 31 -12.77 -13.08 -9.32
CA LYS A 31 -12.73 -14.34 -10.08
C LYS A 31 -14.14 -14.84 -10.30
N GLY A 32 -14.50 -15.14 -11.55
CA GLY A 32 -15.74 -15.82 -11.87
C GLY A 32 -15.71 -17.26 -11.34
N ASP A 33 -16.69 -17.64 -10.52
CA ASP A 33 -16.73 -18.97 -9.91
C ASP A 33 -16.95 -20.08 -10.94
N VAL A 34 -17.64 -19.76 -12.05
CA VAL A 34 -17.99 -20.71 -13.11
C VAL A 34 -16.94 -20.75 -14.22
N THR A 35 -16.54 -19.60 -14.75
CA THR A 35 -15.57 -19.52 -15.86
C THR A 35 -14.12 -19.59 -15.39
N GLY A 36 -13.85 -19.16 -14.15
CA GLY A 36 -12.49 -19.01 -13.64
C GLY A 36 -11.78 -17.74 -14.10
N GLU A 37 -12.41 -16.94 -14.97
CA GLU A 37 -11.88 -15.68 -15.49
C GLU A 37 -11.68 -14.65 -14.39
N VAL A 38 -10.68 -13.78 -14.58
CA VAL A 38 -10.40 -12.64 -13.72
C VAL A 38 -11.04 -11.39 -14.33
N ALA A 39 -11.93 -10.76 -13.59
CA ALA A 39 -12.52 -9.46 -13.89
C ALA A 39 -11.84 -8.36 -13.07
N VAL A 40 -11.57 -7.23 -13.71
CA VAL A 40 -10.99 -6.04 -13.10
C VAL A 40 -12.09 -5.00 -12.93
N CYS A 41 -12.40 -4.61 -11.70
CA CYS A 41 -13.33 -3.53 -11.40
C CYS A 41 -12.59 -2.34 -10.79
N LEU A 42 -12.98 -1.13 -11.19
CA LEU A 42 -12.37 0.11 -10.72
C LEU A 42 -13.45 0.97 -10.04
N THR A 43 -13.23 1.31 -8.78
CA THR A 43 -14.16 2.16 -8.04
C THR A 43 -13.68 3.60 -8.04
N PHE A 44 -14.58 4.50 -8.39
CA PHE A 44 -14.38 5.94 -8.35
C PHE A 44 -15.40 6.58 -7.41
N LYS A 45 -15.14 7.86 -7.09
CA LYS A 45 -16.02 8.68 -6.27
C LYS A 45 -16.23 10.03 -6.90
N ASN A 46 -17.47 10.49 -6.92
CA ASN A 46 -17.77 11.89 -7.22
C ASN A 46 -17.46 12.74 -5.98
N VAL A 47 -16.41 13.54 -6.03
CA VAL A 47 -16.01 14.48 -4.97
C VAL A 47 -16.33 15.93 -5.35
N GLY A 48 -16.90 16.15 -6.54
CA GLY A 48 -17.38 17.44 -6.99
C GLY A 48 -18.72 17.83 -6.35
N THR A 49 -19.20 19.02 -6.70
CA THR A 49 -20.48 19.56 -6.24
C THR A 49 -21.64 19.30 -7.21
N GLU A 50 -21.34 18.75 -8.39
CA GLU A 50 -22.31 18.50 -9.47
C GLU A 50 -22.44 16.99 -9.71
N PRO A 51 -23.63 16.49 -10.12
CA PRO A 51 -23.79 15.10 -10.54
C PRO A 51 -22.89 14.74 -11.73
N LEU A 52 -22.26 13.58 -11.64
CA LEU A 52 -21.42 13.04 -12.70
C LEU A 52 -22.27 12.16 -13.63
N THR A 53 -22.25 12.49 -14.92
CA THR A 53 -23.02 11.80 -15.98
C THR A 53 -22.16 10.86 -16.83
N GLY A 54 -20.84 10.98 -16.74
CA GLY A 54 -19.92 10.05 -17.39
C GLY A 54 -18.47 10.25 -16.97
N LEU A 55 -17.64 9.23 -17.21
CA LEU A 55 -16.21 9.24 -16.95
C LEU A 55 -15.49 8.43 -18.04
N VAL A 56 -14.40 8.98 -18.58
CA VAL A 56 -13.47 8.27 -19.46
C VAL A 56 -12.17 8.06 -18.71
N ILE A 57 -11.72 6.81 -18.68
CA ILE A 57 -10.44 6.43 -18.11
C ILE A 57 -9.60 5.73 -19.16
N HIS A 58 -8.29 5.81 -19.00
CA HIS A 58 -7.32 4.97 -19.69
C HIS A 58 -6.77 3.96 -18.67
N PHE A 59 -6.80 2.67 -18.97
CA PHE A 59 -6.33 1.65 -18.05
C PHE A 59 -5.33 0.71 -18.72
N LYS A 60 -4.45 0.14 -17.90
CA LYS A 60 -3.41 -0.79 -18.33
C LYS A 60 -3.30 -1.95 -17.35
N CYS A 61 -3.65 -3.14 -17.79
CA CYS A 61 -3.56 -4.38 -17.03
C CYS A 61 -2.25 -5.10 -17.34
N LYS A 62 -1.52 -5.53 -16.30
CA LYS A 62 -0.25 -6.26 -16.44
C LYS A 62 -0.30 -7.60 -15.71
N ASP A 63 0.41 -8.58 -16.25
CA ASP A 63 0.62 -9.87 -15.61
C ASP A 63 1.69 -9.81 -14.50
N ALA A 64 1.99 -10.95 -13.87
CA ALA A 64 3.01 -11.04 -12.82
C ALA A 64 4.45 -10.77 -13.32
N ALA A 65 4.70 -10.89 -14.63
CA ALA A 65 5.98 -10.54 -15.26
C ALA A 65 6.05 -9.05 -15.67
N GLY A 66 4.98 -8.29 -15.46
CA GLY A 66 4.85 -6.89 -15.88
C GLY A 66 4.53 -6.71 -17.36
N GLN A 67 4.22 -7.78 -18.09
CA GLN A 67 3.79 -7.71 -19.49
C GLN A 67 2.37 -7.16 -19.56
N VAL A 68 2.14 -6.29 -20.53
CA VAL A 68 0.84 -5.65 -20.76
C VAL A 68 -0.10 -6.67 -21.38
N LEU A 69 -1.16 -7.01 -20.66
CA LEU A 69 -2.22 -7.90 -21.15
C LEU A 69 -3.25 -7.11 -21.95
N CYS A 70 -3.57 -5.90 -21.49
CA CYS A 70 -4.52 -5.00 -22.11
C CYS A 70 -4.17 -3.54 -21.75
N GLU A 71 -4.33 -2.65 -22.70
CA GLU A 71 -4.19 -1.20 -22.54
C GLU A 71 -5.24 -0.55 -23.44
N ASP A 72 -6.28 0.03 -22.84
CA ASP A 72 -7.42 0.55 -23.56
C ASP A 72 -8.12 1.67 -22.77
N ASP A 73 -9.04 2.37 -23.44
CA ASP A 73 -9.94 3.34 -22.84
C ASP A 73 -11.25 2.68 -22.41
N PHE A 74 -11.75 3.05 -21.23
CA PHE A 74 -13.05 2.61 -20.75
C PHE A 74 -13.97 3.81 -20.52
N TYR A 75 -15.21 3.67 -21.00
CA TYR A 75 -16.23 4.71 -20.95
C TYR A 75 -17.34 4.32 -19.98
N TYR A 76 -17.37 5.00 -18.84
CA TYR A 76 -18.54 4.97 -17.97
C TYR A 76 -19.56 5.97 -18.49
N GLU A 77 -20.60 5.47 -19.16
CA GLU A 77 -21.68 6.28 -19.71
C GLU A 77 -22.94 6.21 -18.85
N ASN A 78 -23.85 7.17 -19.04
CA ASN A 78 -25.16 7.21 -18.37
C ASN A 78 -25.08 7.11 -16.83
N LEU A 79 -24.01 7.67 -16.25
CA LEU A 79 -23.87 7.73 -14.80
C LEU A 79 -24.88 8.72 -14.21
N ASN A 80 -25.22 8.50 -12.94
CA ASN A 80 -25.96 9.48 -12.13
C ASN A 80 -25.38 9.54 -10.71
N ALA A 81 -24.05 9.61 -10.62
CA ALA A 81 -23.36 9.62 -9.33
C ALA A 81 -23.50 11.01 -8.69
N GLN A 82 -24.20 11.10 -7.56
CA GLN A 82 -24.34 12.34 -6.79
C GLN A 82 -23.01 12.67 -6.09
N PRO A 83 -22.80 13.93 -5.66
CA PRO A 83 -21.70 14.28 -4.78
C PRO A 83 -21.60 13.34 -3.57
N GLY A 84 -20.45 12.69 -3.42
CA GLY A 84 -20.18 11.69 -2.36
C GLY A 84 -20.42 10.24 -2.77
N ASP A 85 -21.07 9.97 -3.91
CA ASP A 85 -21.39 8.61 -4.35
C ASP A 85 -20.17 7.89 -4.92
N LEU A 86 -20.12 6.58 -4.67
CA LEU A 86 -19.18 5.65 -5.28
C LEU A 86 -19.81 5.02 -6.52
N PHE A 87 -19.01 4.78 -7.56
CA PHE A 87 -19.46 4.15 -8.80
C PHE A 87 -18.34 3.32 -9.45
N GLY A 88 -18.72 2.48 -10.44
CA GLY A 88 -17.81 1.65 -11.24
C GLY A 88 -17.37 0.32 -10.60
N ALA A 89 -17.73 0.07 -9.33
CA ALA A 89 -17.42 -1.19 -8.66
C ALA A 89 -18.12 -2.42 -9.31
N ASP A 90 -19.26 -2.19 -9.95
CA ASP A 90 -20.08 -3.24 -10.57
C ASP A 90 -19.75 -3.48 -12.05
N ASP A 91 -18.91 -2.61 -12.66
CA ASP A 91 -18.55 -2.68 -14.07
C ASP A 91 -17.12 -3.20 -14.23
N ALA A 92 -16.97 -4.35 -14.89
CA ALA A 92 -15.66 -4.90 -15.22
C ALA A 92 -15.06 -4.15 -16.43
N VAL A 93 -13.93 -3.49 -16.23
CA VAL A 93 -13.20 -2.79 -17.30
C VAL A 93 -12.38 -3.73 -18.17
N PHE A 94 -12.02 -4.89 -17.63
CA PHE A 94 -11.28 -5.93 -18.33
C PHE A 94 -11.61 -7.31 -17.74
N VAL A 95 -11.76 -8.30 -18.62
CA VAL A 95 -11.96 -9.71 -18.24
C VAL A 95 -10.94 -10.56 -18.98
N SER A 96 -10.24 -11.43 -18.27
CA SER A 96 -9.20 -12.29 -18.87
C SER A 96 -9.08 -13.63 -18.17
N ASP A 97 -8.78 -14.67 -18.94
CA ASP A 97 -8.33 -15.97 -18.43
C ASP A 97 -6.92 -15.91 -17.81
N THR A 98 -6.15 -14.88 -18.16
CA THR A 98 -4.79 -14.72 -17.66
C THR A 98 -4.81 -13.95 -16.33
N PRO A 99 -4.08 -14.43 -15.29
CA PRO A 99 -4.01 -13.72 -14.02
C PRO A 99 -3.46 -12.30 -14.18
N VAL A 100 -4.26 -11.30 -13.82
CA VAL A 100 -3.85 -9.91 -13.73
C VAL A 100 -3.15 -9.67 -12.39
N SER A 101 -1.95 -9.08 -12.41
CA SER A 101 -1.18 -8.79 -11.19
C SER A 101 -1.23 -7.31 -10.80
N SER A 102 -1.31 -6.39 -11.76
CA SER A 102 -1.37 -4.95 -11.48
C SER A 102 -2.19 -4.22 -12.52
N VAL A 103 -2.80 -3.12 -12.09
CA VAL A 103 -3.63 -2.26 -12.94
C VAL A 103 -3.18 -0.83 -12.72
N GLU A 104 -2.84 -0.15 -13.80
CA GLU A 104 -2.59 1.28 -13.84
C GLU A 104 -3.83 1.97 -14.43
N THR A 105 -4.19 3.12 -13.89
CA THR A 105 -5.40 3.84 -14.30
C THR A 105 -5.12 5.33 -14.33
N GLU A 106 -5.49 5.96 -15.44
CA GLU A 106 -5.44 7.40 -15.64
C GLU A 106 -6.83 7.93 -15.92
N GLN A 107 -7.21 9.01 -15.25
CA GLN A 107 -8.48 9.66 -15.50
C GLN A 107 -8.30 10.66 -16.65
N ASP A 108 -9.05 10.51 -17.74
CA ASP A 108 -8.97 11.41 -18.89
C ASP A 108 -10.00 12.53 -18.77
N ARG A 109 -11.29 12.19 -18.75
CA ARG A 109 -12.36 13.19 -18.83
C ARG A 109 -13.56 12.82 -17.99
N ALA A 110 -14.08 13.78 -17.23
CA ALA A 110 -15.37 13.67 -16.55
C ALA A 110 -16.44 14.46 -17.30
N PHE A 111 -17.69 14.00 -17.24
CA PHE A 111 -18.85 14.76 -17.69
C PHE A 111 -19.71 15.13 -16.50
N LEU A 112 -19.79 16.41 -16.18
CA LEU A 112 -20.61 16.97 -15.09
C LEU A 112 -21.79 17.70 -15.72
N ASN A 113 -23.01 17.21 -15.51
CA ASN A 113 -24.23 17.75 -16.16
C ASN A 113 -24.07 17.96 -17.69
N GLY A 114 -23.39 17.05 -18.38
CA GLY A 114 -23.13 17.15 -19.83
C GLY A 114 -21.97 18.08 -20.24
N ARG A 115 -21.29 18.73 -19.29
CA ARG A 115 -20.05 19.50 -19.53
C ARG A 115 -18.83 18.60 -19.34
N GLY A 116 -17.99 18.49 -20.37
CA GLY A 116 -16.72 17.80 -20.29
C GLY A 116 -15.67 18.59 -19.51
N VAL A 117 -15.03 17.94 -18.53
CA VAL A 117 -13.90 18.47 -17.76
C VAL A 117 -12.71 17.55 -17.95
N ASP A 118 -11.59 18.11 -18.38
CA ASP A 118 -10.32 17.40 -18.51
C ASP A 118 -9.74 17.10 -17.13
N LEU A 119 -9.45 15.83 -16.87
CA LEU A 119 -8.92 15.34 -15.61
C LEU A 119 -7.39 15.17 -15.62
N ARG A 120 -6.77 15.17 -16.81
CA ARG A 120 -5.31 14.97 -16.96
C ARG A 120 -4.50 16.10 -16.35
N GLY A 121 -5.06 17.31 -16.31
CA GLY A 121 -4.42 18.49 -15.74
C GLY A 121 -4.33 18.52 -14.21
N TYR A 122 -5.03 17.64 -13.50
CA TYR A 122 -5.01 17.67 -12.04
C TYR A 122 -3.77 16.98 -11.46
N LYS A 123 -3.13 17.66 -10.50
CA LYS A 123 -1.94 17.15 -9.84
C LYS A 123 -2.28 15.94 -8.97
N ARG A 124 -1.64 14.79 -9.26
CA ARG A 124 -1.64 13.63 -8.37
C ARG A 124 -0.73 13.89 -7.18
N VAL A 125 -1.26 13.76 -5.98
CA VAL A 125 -0.54 13.93 -4.73
C VAL A 125 -0.60 12.62 -3.95
N ARG A 126 0.57 12.13 -3.54
CA ARG A 126 0.69 10.86 -2.84
C ARG A 126 0.04 10.94 -1.45
N LEU A 127 -0.80 9.96 -1.15
CA LEU A 127 -1.44 9.82 0.15
C LEU A 127 -0.54 9.01 1.11
N PRO A 128 -0.48 9.39 2.40
CA PRO A 128 0.16 8.56 3.40
C PRO A 128 -0.65 7.27 3.61
N GLN A 129 0.02 6.16 3.91
CA GLN A 129 -0.69 4.93 4.24
C GLN A 129 -1.45 5.08 5.57
N PRO A 130 -2.73 4.67 5.63
CA PRO A 130 -3.49 4.66 6.87
C PRO A 130 -2.78 3.81 7.94
N ARG A 131 -2.70 4.33 9.17
CA ARG A 131 -2.10 3.60 10.29
C ARG A 131 -3.11 2.60 10.84
N VAL A 132 -2.73 1.34 10.95
CA VAL A 132 -3.59 0.27 11.47
C VAL A 132 -3.69 0.36 12.99
N LEU A 133 -4.89 0.15 13.54
CA LEU A 133 -5.12 0.07 14.98
C LEU A 133 -4.68 -1.30 15.53
N PRO A 134 -4.17 -1.36 16.77
CA PRO A 134 -4.01 -2.63 17.46
C PRO A 134 -5.33 -3.41 17.53
N ALA A 135 -5.27 -4.73 17.34
CA ALA A 135 -6.46 -5.58 17.20
C ALA A 135 -7.45 -5.47 18.38
N SER A 136 -6.95 -5.30 19.61
CA SER A 136 -7.79 -5.12 20.80
C SER A 136 -8.58 -3.80 20.76
N ILE A 137 -7.93 -2.70 20.38
CA ILE A 137 -8.55 -1.37 20.27
C ILE A 137 -9.54 -1.35 19.11
N ALA A 138 -9.18 -1.92 17.96
CA ALA A 138 -10.06 -2.04 16.81
C ALA A 138 -11.35 -2.79 17.19
N LYS A 139 -11.25 -3.95 17.85
CA LYS A 139 -12.42 -4.72 18.31
C LYS A 139 -13.32 -3.92 19.25
N THR A 140 -12.75 -3.20 20.22
CA THR A 140 -13.54 -2.36 21.13
C THR A 140 -14.22 -1.20 20.39
N LEU A 141 -13.54 -0.58 19.42
CA LEU A 141 -14.10 0.49 18.61
C LEU A 141 -15.25 -0.02 17.73
N GLN A 142 -15.06 -1.17 17.08
CA GLN A 142 -16.09 -1.83 16.27
C GLN A 142 -17.33 -2.15 17.11
N ALA A 143 -17.15 -2.67 18.33
CA ALA A 143 -18.24 -2.98 19.23
C ALA A 143 -19.00 -1.74 19.71
N ARG A 144 -18.30 -0.65 20.05
CA ARG A 144 -18.94 0.61 20.50
C ARG A 144 -19.69 1.34 19.40
N THR A 145 -19.14 1.32 18.19
CA THR A 145 -19.70 2.03 17.03
C THR A 145 -20.70 1.19 16.24
N GLY A 146 -20.72 -0.13 16.45
CA GLY A 146 -21.50 -1.06 15.63
C GLY A 146 -20.96 -1.24 14.22
N ASN A 147 -19.72 -0.79 13.95
CA ASN A 147 -19.14 -0.81 12.61
C ASN A 147 -17.92 -1.74 12.54
N PRO A 148 -18.04 -2.92 11.88
CA PRO A 148 -16.97 -3.92 11.85
C PRO A 148 -15.79 -3.53 10.94
N GLN A 149 -15.93 -2.52 10.09
CA GLN A 149 -14.89 -2.12 9.13
C GLN A 149 -13.81 -1.22 9.76
N LEU A 150 -14.01 -0.76 11.00
CA LEU A 150 -13.09 0.17 11.66
C LEU A 150 -11.81 -0.55 12.12
N THR A 151 -10.72 -0.34 11.40
CA THR A 151 -9.42 -1.03 11.58
C THR A 151 -8.23 -0.08 11.61
N CYS A 152 -8.43 1.18 11.24
CA CYS A 152 -7.40 2.19 11.08
C CYS A 152 -7.59 3.36 12.06
N VAL A 153 -6.49 4.06 12.37
CA VAL A 153 -6.52 5.30 13.14
C VAL A 153 -7.07 6.41 12.23
N PRO A 154 -8.19 7.08 12.61
CA PRO A 154 -8.69 8.22 11.88
C PRO A 154 -7.69 9.38 11.99
N GLN A 155 -7.38 10.02 10.86
CA GLN A 155 -6.31 11.01 10.76
C GLN A 155 -6.75 12.20 9.91
N ASP A 156 -6.31 13.40 10.29
CA ASP A 156 -6.47 14.59 9.47
C ASP A 156 -5.17 14.88 8.74
N THR A 157 -5.29 15.32 7.50
CA THR A 157 -4.18 15.73 6.63
C THR A 157 -4.48 17.12 6.08
N GLU A 158 -3.50 17.73 5.42
CA GLU A 158 -3.70 19.01 4.73
C GLU A 158 -4.80 18.95 3.67
N TYR A 159 -4.99 17.78 3.05
CA TYR A 159 -5.84 17.62 1.87
C TYR A 159 -7.18 16.94 2.14
N GLY A 160 -7.41 16.48 3.38
CA GLY A 160 -8.57 15.67 3.69
C GLY A 160 -8.39 14.90 5.00
N TRP A 161 -9.22 13.89 5.19
CA TRP A 161 -9.15 13.03 6.38
C TRP A 161 -9.29 11.55 6.00
N PHE A 162 -8.64 10.70 6.78
CA PHE A 162 -8.80 9.26 6.73
C PHE A 162 -9.84 8.81 7.75
N CYS A 163 -10.80 8.03 7.30
CA CYS A 163 -11.74 7.33 8.16
C CYS A 163 -11.05 6.14 8.85
N ALA A 164 -11.61 5.69 9.97
CA ALA A 164 -11.14 4.50 10.64
C ALA A 164 -11.38 3.20 9.82
N CYS A 165 -12.16 3.23 8.74
CA CYS A 165 -12.22 2.13 7.77
C CYS A 165 -11.08 2.14 6.72
N GLY A 166 -10.23 3.17 6.71
CA GLY A 166 -9.15 3.35 5.74
C GLY A 166 -9.53 4.17 4.50
N ALA A 167 -10.80 4.58 4.36
CA ALA A 167 -11.25 5.46 3.29
C ALA A 167 -10.64 6.87 3.44
N PHE A 168 -10.23 7.47 2.32
CA PHE A 168 -9.78 8.86 2.27
C PHE A 168 -10.91 9.77 1.77
N HIS A 169 -11.09 10.89 2.44
CA HIS A 169 -12.09 11.90 2.12
C HIS A 169 -11.38 13.24 1.88
N PRO A 170 -11.27 13.72 0.63
CA PRO A 170 -10.71 15.02 0.31
C PRO A 170 -11.50 16.15 0.97
N ASN A 171 -10.84 17.28 1.21
CA ASN A 171 -11.49 18.47 1.80
C ASN A 171 -12.60 19.03 0.89
N GLU A 172 -12.45 18.88 -0.42
CA GLU A 172 -13.41 19.28 -1.46
C GLU A 172 -14.78 18.62 -1.26
N GLU A 173 -14.82 17.41 -0.71
CA GLU A 173 -16.06 16.68 -0.42
C GLU A 173 -16.84 17.29 0.75
N ALA A 174 -16.17 18.03 1.65
CA ALA A 174 -16.73 18.56 2.90
C ALA A 174 -17.50 17.51 3.75
N ALA A 175 -17.13 16.23 3.65
CA ALA A 175 -17.86 15.14 4.27
C ALA A 175 -17.59 15.01 5.77
N ALA A 176 -18.68 14.95 6.54
CA ALA A 176 -18.66 14.61 7.97
C ALA A 176 -18.84 13.11 8.23
N VAL A 177 -19.50 12.40 7.30
CA VAL A 177 -19.79 10.96 7.37
C VAL A 177 -19.02 10.24 6.28
N CYS A 178 -18.44 9.09 6.62
CA CYS A 178 -17.72 8.26 5.65
C CYS A 178 -18.69 7.60 4.66
N SER A 179 -18.50 7.84 3.37
CA SER A 179 -19.30 7.22 2.29
C SER A 179 -19.11 5.70 2.16
N GLU A 180 -18.01 5.14 2.68
CA GLU A 180 -17.75 3.70 2.56
C GLU A 180 -18.30 2.89 3.75
N CYS A 181 -18.16 3.40 4.98
CA CYS A 181 -18.55 2.67 6.19
C CYS A 181 -19.73 3.30 6.95
N GLY A 182 -20.21 4.47 6.53
CA GLY A 182 -21.28 5.22 7.22
C GLY A 182 -20.89 5.81 8.58
N GLY A 183 -19.60 5.72 8.97
CA GLY A 183 -19.12 6.23 10.25
C GLY A 183 -19.04 7.76 10.27
N ASP A 184 -19.63 8.39 11.30
CA ASP A 184 -19.48 9.81 11.55
C ASP A 184 -18.07 10.13 12.08
N ARG A 185 -17.39 11.08 11.44
CA ARG A 185 -16.00 11.44 11.73
C ARG A 185 -15.81 11.90 13.17
N ALA A 186 -16.70 12.73 13.69
CA ALA A 186 -16.58 13.29 15.03
C ALA A 186 -16.84 12.21 16.08
N PHE A 187 -17.89 11.41 15.89
CA PHE A 187 -18.28 10.33 16.77
C PHE A 187 -17.22 9.22 16.85
N VAL A 188 -16.70 8.78 15.70
CA VAL A 188 -15.67 7.73 15.65
C VAL A 188 -14.37 8.21 16.31
N LYS A 189 -13.96 9.47 16.06
CA LYS A 189 -12.79 10.05 16.73
C LYS A 189 -12.99 10.15 18.24
N ALA A 190 -14.11 10.69 18.69
CA ALA A 190 -14.41 10.81 20.11
C ALA A 190 -14.42 9.43 20.79
N SER A 191 -15.06 8.44 20.17
CA SER A 191 -15.10 7.06 20.66
C SER A 191 -13.72 6.45 20.79
N LEU A 192 -12.85 6.64 19.79
CA LEU A 192 -11.48 6.15 19.83
C LEU A 192 -10.65 6.84 20.92
N THR A 193 -10.77 8.17 21.07
CA THR A 193 -10.07 8.91 22.13
C THR A 193 -10.42 8.35 23.51
N THR A 194 -11.72 8.10 23.77
CA THR A 194 -12.16 7.49 25.03
C THR A 194 -11.58 6.10 25.23
N ILE A 195 -11.56 5.24 24.19
CA ILE A 195 -10.96 3.90 24.28
C ILE A 195 -9.47 3.97 24.59
N LEU A 196 -8.74 4.89 23.96
CA LEU A 196 -7.30 5.06 24.18
C LEU A 196 -7.00 5.58 25.58
N GLU A 197 -7.81 6.49 26.11
CA GLU A 197 -7.70 6.97 27.48
C GLU A 197 -7.98 5.86 28.51
N GLU A 198 -9.02 5.05 28.29
CA GLU A 198 -9.32 3.89 29.14
C GLU A 198 -8.17 2.86 29.11
N ALA A 199 -7.64 2.55 27.93
CA ALA A 199 -6.51 1.64 27.77
C ALA A 199 -5.26 2.16 28.49
N ARG A 200 -5.01 3.48 28.42
CA ARG A 200 -3.91 4.12 29.15
C ARG A 200 -4.09 4.01 30.65
N ARG A 201 -5.29 4.29 31.18
CA ARG A 201 -5.58 4.20 32.62
C ARG A 201 -5.42 2.76 33.13
N ALA A 202 -5.95 1.78 32.40
CA ALA A 202 -5.80 0.37 32.74
C ALA A 202 -4.33 -0.07 32.75
N ALA A 203 -3.51 0.40 31.80
CA ALA A 203 -2.08 0.11 31.78
C ALA A 203 -1.33 0.76 32.96
N GLU A 204 -1.69 2.00 33.33
CA GLU A 204 -1.12 2.69 34.49
C GLU A 204 -1.48 1.97 35.81
N GLU A 205 -2.71 1.47 35.94
CA GLU A 205 -3.15 0.67 37.10
C GLU A 205 -2.40 -0.66 37.18
N GLN A 206 -2.30 -1.39 36.07
CA GLN A 206 -1.52 -2.64 36.02
C GLN A 206 -0.05 -2.40 36.36
N GLN A 207 0.56 -1.33 35.87
CA GLN A 207 1.95 -1.00 36.20
C GLN A 207 2.11 -0.67 37.69
N ARG A 208 1.13 0.00 38.32
CA ARG A 208 1.15 0.27 39.77
C ARG A 208 1.06 -1.02 40.57
N GLU A 209 0.19 -1.95 40.18
CA GLU A 209 0.08 -3.25 40.84
C GLU A 209 1.38 -4.06 40.71
N ILE A 210 1.98 -4.10 39.51
CA ILE A 210 3.27 -4.76 39.29
C ILE A 210 4.35 -4.12 40.16
N ASN A 211 4.45 -2.78 40.15
CA ASN A 211 5.44 -2.04 40.94
C ASN A 211 5.25 -2.23 42.45
N ALA A 212 4.01 -2.36 42.94
CA ALA A 212 3.73 -2.63 44.34
C ALA A 212 4.21 -4.03 44.77
N VAL A 213 4.06 -5.03 43.89
CA VAL A 213 4.54 -6.40 44.12
C VAL A 213 6.06 -6.48 44.04
N THR A 214 6.69 -5.86 43.04
CA THR A 214 8.16 -5.88 42.89
C THR A 214 8.89 -4.94 43.85
N GLY A 215 8.26 -3.83 44.26
CA GLY A 215 8.81 -2.89 45.25
C GLY A 215 8.87 -3.48 46.67
N ALA A 216 8.03 -4.47 46.99
CA ALA A 216 8.13 -5.21 48.24
C ALA A 216 9.35 -6.16 48.31
N ALA A 217 10.03 -6.43 47.19
CA ALA A 217 11.20 -7.31 47.12
C ALA A 217 12.56 -6.57 47.27
N GLN A 218 12.56 -5.24 47.47
CA GLN A 218 13.76 -4.47 47.81
C GLN A 218 13.67 -3.93 49.24
N GLN A 219 13.68 -4.82 50.23
CA GLN A 219 14.23 -4.48 51.54
C GLN A 219 15.76 -4.59 51.43
N PRO A 220 16.54 -3.54 51.75
CA PRO A 220 17.98 -3.69 51.90
C PRO A 220 18.20 -4.53 53.17
N ALA A 221 18.44 -5.83 52.99
CA ALA A 221 19.01 -6.65 54.03
C ALA A 221 20.47 -6.20 54.22
N ALA A 222 20.65 -5.13 55.01
CA ALA A 222 21.92 -4.80 55.62
C ALA A 222 22.27 -5.94 56.60
N GLN A 223 23.04 -6.92 56.13
CA GLN A 223 23.79 -7.82 57.01
C GLN A 223 25.26 -7.40 56.99
N PRO A 224 25.82 -6.90 58.10
CA PRO A 224 27.26 -6.74 58.24
C PRO A 224 27.87 -8.11 58.48
N ASN A 225 28.59 -8.63 57.48
CA ASN A 225 29.43 -9.83 57.62
C ASN A 225 30.85 -9.40 58.05
N PRO A 226 31.32 -9.70 59.28
CA PRO A 226 32.71 -9.50 59.66
C PRO A 226 33.46 -10.80 59.39
N ALA A 227 33.94 -11.00 58.17
CA ALA A 227 34.87 -12.10 57.86
C ALA A 227 35.76 -11.74 56.67
N ALA A 228 36.38 -10.56 56.74
CA ALA A 228 37.53 -10.21 55.92
C ALA A 228 38.79 -10.36 56.78
N ALA A 229 39.29 -11.59 56.88
CA ALA A 229 40.71 -11.87 57.17
C ALA A 229 40.95 -13.38 57.04
N THR A 230 41.45 -13.84 55.89
CA THR A 230 42.74 -14.57 55.77
C THR A 230 42.87 -15.26 54.41
N ALA A 231 44.05 -15.09 53.82
CA ALA A 231 44.65 -15.86 52.71
C ALA A 231 43.92 -15.78 51.35
N ALA A 232 44.37 -15.03 50.33
CA ALA A 232 45.74 -14.74 49.92
C ALA A 232 46.65 -15.98 49.89
N ALA A 233 46.34 -16.95 49.02
CA ALA A 233 47.33 -17.80 48.35
C ALA A 233 46.62 -18.86 47.48
N ALA A 234 46.52 -18.61 46.17
CA ALA A 234 46.63 -19.62 45.09
C ALA A 234 46.06 -19.05 43.78
N GLN A 235 46.63 -17.93 43.35
CA GLN A 235 46.66 -17.56 41.93
C GLN A 235 48.12 -17.29 41.59
N ALA A 236 48.77 -18.24 40.91
CA ALA A 236 49.86 -18.00 39.97
C ALA A 236 50.36 -19.32 39.38
N ALA A 237 50.68 -19.27 38.08
CA ALA A 237 51.12 -20.33 37.17
C ALA A 237 49.94 -21.15 36.62
N ILE A 238 49.53 -21.03 35.36
CA ILE A 238 50.30 -20.82 34.11
C ILE A 238 49.33 -20.07 33.17
N ALA A 239 49.43 -18.77 32.95
CA ALA A 239 50.39 -18.10 32.06
C ALA A 239 50.44 -18.71 30.65
N GLN A 240 49.73 -18.03 29.73
CA GLN A 240 49.99 -17.86 28.30
C GLN A 240 49.41 -18.92 27.34
N ALA A 241 48.36 -18.53 26.60
CA ALA A 241 48.50 -18.09 25.20
C ALA A 241 47.12 -17.76 24.60
N GLU A 242 47.03 -16.57 24.02
CA GLU A 242 45.94 -16.04 23.21
C GLU A 242 45.86 -16.79 21.86
N THR A 243 44.65 -16.94 21.28
CA THR A 243 44.30 -16.75 19.84
C THR A 243 42.92 -17.38 19.52
N GLU A 244 41.99 -16.59 18.95
CA GLU A 244 40.84 -17.03 18.12
C GLU A 244 41.32 -17.55 16.73
N PRO A 245 40.49 -17.99 15.75
CA PRO A 245 39.07 -18.42 15.69
C PRO A 245 38.91 -19.82 14.99
N GLU A 246 37.66 -20.20 14.66
CA GLU A 246 37.19 -21.19 13.64
C GLU A 246 36.34 -22.40 14.13
N GLU A 247 35.25 -22.61 13.36
CA GLU A 247 34.23 -23.68 13.24
C GLU A 247 34.72 -25.15 13.43
N PRO A 248 33.87 -26.21 13.64
CA PRO A 248 32.76 -26.56 12.73
C PRO A 248 31.58 -27.46 13.22
N THR A 249 30.58 -27.58 12.33
CA THR A 249 29.72 -28.76 12.03
C THR A 249 28.85 -29.39 13.13
N ALA A 250 27.53 -29.33 12.93
CA ALA A 250 26.62 -30.42 13.29
C ALA A 250 25.50 -30.54 12.24
N GLN A 251 25.59 -31.62 11.46
CA GLN A 251 24.55 -32.15 10.60
C GLN A 251 23.36 -32.62 11.45
N PHE A 252 22.14 -32.32 11.03
CA PHE A 252 21.00 -33.17 11.35
C PHE A 252 20.04 -33.27 10.15
N ASN A 253 19.67 -34.51 9.89
CA ASN A 253 19.03 -35.07 8.71
C ASN A 253 17.51 -35.19 8.96
N PRO A 254 16.61 -34.75 8.05
CA PRO A 254 15.18 -34.98 8.18
C PRO A 254 14.79 -36.26 7.41
N GLU A 255 14.61 -37.36 8.13
CA GLU A 255 13.80 -38.49 7.67
C GLU A 255 12.40 -38.36 8.27
N GLU A 256 11.43 -37.96 7.45
CA GLU A 256 10.12 -38.61 7.34
C GLU A 256 9.20 -37.86 6.35
N ALA A 257 8.42 -38.64 5.61
CA ALA A 257 7.42 -38.25 4.61
C ALA A 257 7.93 -37.90 3.20
N THR A 258 8.44 -38.92 2.50
CA THR A 258 8.26 -39.00 1.05
C THR A 258 7.68 -40.36 0.66
N ASN A 259 6.91 -40.37 -0.43
CA ASN A 259 6.59 -41.51 -1.29
C ASN A 259 5.14 -42.05 -1.32
N ALA A 260 4.12 -41.21 -1.05
CA ALA A 260 2.73 -41.53 -1.39
C ALA A 260 2.15 -40.70 -2.56
N GLU A 261 2.74 -39.55 -2.91
CA GLU A 261 2.13 -38.62 -3.87
C GLU A 261 2.84 -38.49 -5.24
N MET A 262 4.04 -39.02 -5.40
CA MET A 262 4.79 -38.94 -6.69
C MET A 262 4.57 -40.14 -7.63
N ALA A 263 3.68 -41.08 -7.30
CA ALA A 263 3.40 -42.25 -8.14
C ALA A 263 2.12 -42.14 -9.00
N ARG A 264 1.36 -41.03 -8.93
CA ARG A 264 0.12 -40.85 -9.71
C ARG A 264 0.30 -40.04 -11.00
N VAL A 265 1.45 -39.40 -11.19
CA VAL A 265 1.77 -38.58 -12.39
C VAL A 265 2.72 -39.33 -13.32
N ARG A 266 2.28 -40.45 -13.90
CA ARG A 266 2.90 -41.08 -15.09
C ARG A 266 2.09 -42.30 -15.53
N ARG A 267 1.14 -42.08 -16.43
CA ARG A 267 0.41 -43.00 -17.35
C ARG A 267 -0.93 -42.29 -17.63
N TYR A 268 -1.15 -41.59 -18.73
CA TYR A 268 -1.15 -42.09 -20.11
C TYR A 268 -0.90 -40.91 -21.06
N ALA A 269 -0.01 -41.10 -22.04
CA ALA A 269 -0.16 -40.47 -23.34
C ALA A 269 -1.10 -41.35 -24.18
N PRO A 270 -1.83 -40.78 -25.14
CA PRO A 270 -1.44 -41.11 -26.51
C PRO A 270 -1.51 -39.94 -27.50
N ASN A 271 -0.66 -40.12 -28.52
CA ASN A 271 -0.61 -39.42 -29.80
C ASN A 271 -1.91 -39.55 -30.62
N GLY A 272 -2.06 -38.67 -31.61
CA GLY A 272 -2.55 -39.08 -32.93
C GLY A 272 -3.77 -38.32 -33.44
N SER A 273 -3.54 -37.57 -34.51
CA SER A 273 -4.51 -37.00 -35.45
C SER A 273 -5.57 -38.00 -35.91
N LEU A 274 -6.82 -37.57 -36.01
CA LEU A 274 -7.75 -38.00 -37.06
C LEU A 274 -8.69 -36.84 -37.41
N PHE A 275 -8.73 -36.53 -38.70
CA PHE A 275 -9.67 -35.65 -39.36
C PHE A 275 -11.09 -36.23 -39.26
N GLU A 276 -12.09 -35.37 -39.15
CA GLU A 276 -13.38 -35.56 -39.79
C GLU A 276 -13.94 -34.16 -40.10
N ASP A 277 -14.04 -33.89 -41.41
CA ASP A 277 -14.66 -32.74 -42.03
C ASP A 277 -16.17 -32.77 -41.76
N GLU A 278 -16.79 -31.64 -41.43
CA GLU A 278 -18.13 -31.31 -41.94
C GLU A 278 -18.20 -29.81 -42.24
N GLU A 279 -18.72 -29.56 -43.44
CA GLU A 279 -18.91 -28.32 -44.16
C GLU A 279 -19.89 -27.40 -43.40
N ASP A 280 -19.63 -26.09 -43.46
CA ASP A 280 -20.68 -25.11 -43.72
C ASP A 280 -20.05 -23.84 -44.31
N GLU A 281 -20.37 -23.65 -45.59
CA GLU A 281 -20.48 -22.41 -46.35
C GLU A 281 -21.22 -21.34 -45.51
N ASP A 282 -20.98 -20.03 -45.52
CA ASP A 282 -20.58 -19.12 -46.59
C ASP A 282 -20.39 -17.71 -45.98
N ASP A 283 -19.72 -16.87 -46.76
CA ASP A 283 -19.96 -15.42 -46.94
C ASP A 283 -18.99 -14.39 -46.32
N SER A 284 -18.19 -13.84 -47.25
CA SER A 284 -17.77 -12.44 -47.38
C SER A 284 -16.85 -11.82 -46.33
N THR A 285 -15.59 -11.59 -46.71
CA THR A 285 -15.09 -10.22 -46.96
C THR A 285 -13.99 -10.22 -48.02
N ARG A 286 -14.20 -9.40 -49.06
CA ARG A 286 -13.36 -9.24 -50.25
C ARG A 286 -12.00 -8.62 -49.91
N MET A 287 -10.94 -9.27 -50.38
CA MET A 287 -9.61 -8.69 -50.57
C MET A 287 -9.67 -7.66 -51.71
N PHE A 288 -9.14 -6.46 -51.49
CA PHE A 288 -8.65 -5.60 -52.55
C PHE A 288 -7.17 -5.35 -52.28
N ASP A 289 -6.33 -6.08 -53.01
CA ASP A 289 -5.01 -5.61 -53.39
C ASP A 289 -5.18 -4.63 -54.56
N SER A 290 -4.63 -3.43 -54.42
CA SER A 290 -4.11 -2.65 -55.54
C SER A 290 -3.06 -1.71 -54.98
N GLU A 291 -1.87 -1.95 -55.50
CA GLU A 291 -0.60 -1.27 -55.30
C GLU A 291 -0.67 0.25 -55.60
N ASP A 292 0.31 0.97 -55.04
CA ASP A 292 1.01 2.14 -55.61
C ASP A 292 1.07 3.37 -54.67
N GLY A 293 2.23 3.54 -54.02
CA GLY A 293 2.56 4.71 -53.20
C GLY A 293 3.94 4.57 -52.55
N GLU A 294 4.97 4.85 -53.34
CA GLU A 294 6.40 4.83 -53.03
C GLU A 294 6.83 5.73 -51.84
N GLU A 295 7.82 5.19 -51.08
CA GLU A 295 8.98 5.85 -50.42
C GLU A 295 8.69 6.95 -49.35
N ASP A 296 9.09 6.79 -48.08
CA ASP A 296 10.48 6.93 -47.64
C ASP A 296 10.77 6.37 -46.21
N ALA A 297 11.89 5.64 -46.13
CA ALA A 297 12.90 5.56 -45.05
C ALA A 297 12.51 5.21 -43.60
N ALA A 298 12.69 3.92 -43.25
CA ALA A 298 13.16 3.51 -41.92
C ALA A 298 14.69 3.63 -41.82
N PRO A 299 15.26 4.11 -40.69
CA PRO A 299 16.63 3.79 -40.34
C PRO A 299 16.71 2.77 -39.19
N ARG A 300 17.75 1.96 -39.32
CA ARG A 300 18.18 0.86 -38.48
C ARG A 300 18.57 1.29 -37.05
N ARG A 301 18.45 0.32 -36.14
CA ARG A 301 19.25 0.13 -34.91
C ARG A 301 20.61 0.86 -34.91
N GLY A 302 20.85 1.64 -33.85
CA GLY A 302 22.19 1.84 -33.30
C GLY A 302 22.42 3.19 -32.64
N ARG A 303 22.99 3.13 -31.43
CA ARG A 303 23.85 4.12 -30.75
C ARG A 303 23.15 5.05 -29.75
N TYR A 304 23.34 4.72 -28.46
CA TYR A 304 23.28 5.66 -27.35
C TYR A 304 24.19 6.86 -27.67
N VAL A 305 23.59 8.05 -27.68
CA VAL A 305 24.32 9.31 -27.56
C VAL A 305 23.87 9.87 -26.22
N ASP A 306 24.77 9.79 -25.24
CA ASP A 306 24.71 10.63 -24.03
C ASP A 306 24.92 12.07 -24.52
N ASP A 307 23.84 12.84 -24.58
CA ASP A 307 23.93 14.30 -24.61
C ASP A 307 23.85 14.77 -23.15
N GLU A 308 25.01 15.15 -22.62
CA GLU A 308 25.17 15.87 -21.37
C GLU A 308 24.51 17.27 -21.50
N GLU A 309 23.21 17.36 -21.19
CA GLU A 309 22.62 18.61 -20.74
C GLU A 309 22.74 18.68 -19.21
N GLU A 310 23.80 19.32 -18.70
CA GLU A 310 23.86 19.77 -17.30
C GLU A 310 22.70 20.75 -17.07
N THR A 311 21.59 20.23 -16.55
CA THR A 311 20.41 21.03 -16.22
C THR A 311 20.68 21.90 -14.98
N GLU A 312 20.04 23.06 -14.88
CA GLU A 312 20.24 24.05 -13.81
C GLU A 312 20.02 23.48 -12.38
N ASP A 313 19.39 22.31 -12.28
CA ASP A 313 19.18 21.54 -11.04
C ASP A 313 20.48 20.93 -10.49
N ASP A 314 21.45 20.59 -11.33
CA ASP A 314 22.73 20.00 -10.89
C ASP A 314 23.61 21.03 -10.16
N VAL A 315 23.58 22.28 -10.62
CA VAL A 315 24.28 23.41 -9.97
C VAL A 315 23.66 23.76 -8.62
N MET A 316 22.33 23.62 -8.48
CA MET A 316 21.61 23.82 -7.22
C MET A 316 21.93 22.69 -6.24
N ALA A 317 21.98 21.44 -6.70
CA ALA A 317 22.36 20.29 -5.89
C ALA A 317 23.79 20.41 -5.36
N GLU A 318 24.74 20.84 -6.18
CA GLU A 318 26.14 21.01 -5.76
C GLU A 318 26.30 22.12 -4.68
N ARG A 319 25.50 23.20 -4.77
CA ARG A 319 25.44 24.22 -3.71
C ARG A 319 24.82 23.68 -2.43
N ILE A 320 23.74 22.90 -2.52
CA ILE A 320 23.07 22.34 -1.33
C ILE A 320 24.01 21.36 -0.60
N ILE A 321 24.73 20.52 -1.33
CA ILE A 321 25.68 19.53 -0.77
C ILE A 321 26.85 20.23 -0.05
N ARG A 322 27.36 21.35 -0.59
CA ARG A 322 28.46 22.10 0.04
C ARG A 322 28.05 22.84 1.32
N TRP A 323 26.81 23.31 1.43
CA TRP A 323 26.37 24.16 2.53
C TRP A 323 25.64 23.41 3.66
N ALA A 324 25.16 22.19 3.44
CA ALA A 324 24.51 21.40 4.48
C ALA A 324 25.43 21.06 5.68
N PRO A 325 26.69 20.62 5.50
CA PRO A 325 27.59 20.34 6.63
C PRO A 325 27.93 21.55 7.52
N PRO A 326 28.31 22.74 7.00
CA PRO A 326 28.63 23.88 7.86
C PRO A 326 27.39 24.47 8.55
N ILE A 327 26.21 24.46 7.91
CA ILE A 327 24.98 24.98 8.53
C ILE A 327 24.57 24.11 9.72
N THR A 328 24.63 22.78 9.58
CA THR A 328 24.32 21.86 10.69
C THR A 328 25.26 22.05 11.87
N ALA A 329 26.56 22.24 11.63
CA ALA A 329 27.54 22.50 12.68
C ALA A 329 27.25 23.82 13.46
N ILE A 330 26.87 24.88 12.75
CA ILE A 330 26.52 26.17 13.37
C ILE A 330 25.25 26.04 14.21
N VAL A 331 24.23 25.34 13.71
CA VAL A 331 22.98 25.10 14.45
C VAL A 331 23.24 24.28 15.71
N CYS A 332 24.03 23.21 15.63
CA CYS A 332 24.41 22.43 16.82
C CYS A 332 25.18 23.26 17.84
N ALA A 333 26.11 24.12 17.41
CA ALA A 333 26.85 25.00 18.30
C ALA A 333 25.94 26.04 19.00
N LEU A 334 24.95 26.60 18.28
CA LEU A 334 23.96 27.51 18.84
C LEU A 334 23.06 26.82 19.87
N ILE A 335 22.61 25.60 19.59
CA ILE A 335 21.79 24.82 20.54
C ILE A 335 22.57 24.59 21.83
N VAL A 336 23.83 24.17 21.75
CA VAL A 336 24.68 23.95 22.94
C VAL A 336 24.91 25.26 23.70
N ALA A 337 25.18 26.37 23.01
CA ALA A 337 25.38 27.67 23.65
C ALA A 337 24.11 28.16 24.38
N VAL A 338 22.93 28.01 23.75
CA VAL A 338 21.64 28.37 24.36
C VAL A 338 21.34 27.46 25.55
N SER A 339 21.61 26.16 25.45
CA SER A 339 21.45 25.23 26.57
C SER A 339 22.36 25.57 27.75
N LEU A 340 23.61 25.99 27.50
CA LEU A 340 24.53 26.42 28.55
C LEU A 340 24.08 27.73 29.21
N ILE A 341 23.61 28.71 28.42
CA ILE A 341 23.06 29.95 28.96
C ILE A 341 21.81 29.66 29.80
N TYR A 342 20.92 28.78 29.32
CA TYR A 342 19.73 28.37 30.06
C TYR A 342 20.08 27.70 31.38
N TYR A 343 21.11 26.84 31.39
CA TYR A 343 21.61 26.20 32.60
C TYR A 343 22.19 27.21 33.60
N PHE A 344 22.96 28.21 33.15
CA PHE A 344 23.57 29.22 34.02
C PHE A 344 22.61 30.32 34.50
N VAL A 345 21.47 30.53 33.84
CA VAL A 345 20.48 31.56 34.23
C VAL A 345 19.39 31.00 35.15
N ILE A 346 19.19 29.67 35.17
CA ILE A 346 18.12 29.00 35.94
C ILE A 346 18.66 28.16 37.12
N ALA A 347 19.99 27.93 37.20
CA ALA A 347 20.66 27.37 38.38
C ALA A 347 21.21 28.50 39.29
#